data_AF-A0A327KXJ6-F1
#
_entry.id   AF-A0A327KXJ6-F1
#
_cell.length_a   1.000
_cell.length_b   1.000
_cell.length_c   1.000
_cell.angle_alpha   90.00
_cell.angle_beta   90.00
_cell.angle_gamma   90.00
#
_symmetry.space_group_name_H-M   'P 1'
#
loop_
_entity.id
_entity.type
_entity.pdbx_description
1 polymer ?
#
loop_
_entity_poly.entity_id
_entity_poly.type
_entity_poly.pdbx_seq_one_letter_code
_entity_poly.pdbx_strand_id
1 'polypeptide(L)'
;MTHDEVLRACRAPDLPSERTLVSTATALHANLARRPLVNADRIWTRLRDEAETMLRTAPEFGALVMSTILGADGFEDAVGRRIAARLANADISVAILRDAFLRAHADDPAIGRAVRADVLAVMDRDPATARLIEPVLFYKGFHAIQCHRLAHWAWRRDRRDLALWLQSRSSEVFQTDIHPAAPFGQGIFLDHATGLVVGATAVVGDNVSILQGVTLGGTGNETGDRHPKIHNGVLIGAGAKILGNIEIGHCARIAAGSVVLKPVPPATTVAGVPAREVGPAGCSEPARSMDQILGETAYESFVYVI
;
A
#
# COMPACT_ATOMS: atom_id res chain seq x y z
N MET A 1 49.40 45.43 -26.95
CA MET A 1 48.54 46.38 -26.24
C MET A 1 49.39 47.50 -25.70
N THR A 2 49.04 48.74 -26.03
CA THR A 2 49.78 49.98 -25.70
C THR A 2 49.41 50.49 -24.31
N HIS A 3 50.23 51.38 -23.74
CA HIS A 3 50.04 51.96 -22.40
C HIS A 3 48.66 52.64 -22.19
N ASP A 4 47.97 53.00 -23.28
CA ASP A 4 46.60 53.56 -23.27
C ASP A 4 45.46 52.54 -23.06
N GLU A 5 45.72 51.24 -23.13
CA GLU A 5 44.69 50.20 -22.95
C GLU A 5 44.51 49.80 -21.47
N VAL A 6 45.46 50.13 -20.59
CA VAL A 6 45.39 49.83 -19.15
C VAL A 6 44.58 50.88 -18.37
N LEU A 7 44.49 52.12 -18.86
CA LEU A 7 43.77 53.21 -18.19
C LEU A 7 42.25 53.25 -18.46
N ARG A 8 41.72 52.38 -19.34
CA ARG A 8 40.27 52.22 -19.53
C ARG A 8 39.60 51.21 -18.58
N ALA A 9 40.37 50.47 -17.79
CA ALA A 9 39.85 49.40 -16.91
C ALA A 9 39.47 49.85 -15.49
N CYS A 10 39.56 51.14 -15.14
CA CYS A 10 39.28 51.64 -13.78
C CYS A 10 38.15 52.70 -13.76
N ARG A 11 37.01 52.44 -14.40
CA ARG A 11 35.75 53.14 -14.09
C ARG A 11 34.84 52.20 -13.32
N ALA A 12 34.54 52.57 -12.08
CA ALA A 12 33.53 51.89 -11.26
C ALA A 12 32.18 51.92 -11.99
N PRO A 13 31.38 50.84 -11.96
CA PRO A 13 30.02 50.88 -12.49
C PRO A 13 29.15 51.80 -11.62
N ASP A 14 28.35 52.65 -12.27
CA ASP A 14 27.39 53.52 -11.60
C ASP A 14 26.41 52.70 -10.75
N LEU A 15 26.31 53.04 -9.47
CA LEU A 15 25.27 52.53 -8.57
C LEU A 15 23.92 53.10 -9.00
N PRO A 16 22.88 52.27 -9.21
CA PRO A 16 21.57 52.76 -9.62
C PRO A 16 20.94 53.60 -8.51
N SER A 17 20.28 54.70 -8.91
CA SER A 17 19.56 55.59 -7.99
C SER A 17 18.48 54.85 -7.19
N GLU A 18 18.19 55.30 -5.96
CA GLU A 18 17.19 54.71 -5.05
C GLU A 18 15.77 54.56 -5.67
N ARG A 19 15.45 55.29 -6.74
CA ARG A 19 14.17 55.12 -7.46
C ARG A 19 14.09 53.88 -8.35
N THR A 20 15.21 53.25 -8.69
CA THR A 20 15.25 52.02 -9.51
C THR A 20 15.09 50.75 -8.67
N LEU A 21 15.36 50.83 -7.35
CA LEU A 21 15.15 49.72 -6.40
C LEU A 21 13.68 49.54 -5.98
N VAL A 22 12.88 50.61 -6.04
CA VAL A 22 11.45 50.55 -5.69
C VAL A 22 10.61 49.99 -6.85
N SER A 23 11.05 50.11 -8.11
CA SER A 23 10.33 49.59 -9.27
C SER A 23 10.53 48.10 -9.53
N THR A 24 11.62 47.48 -9.06
CA THR A 24 11.86 46.03 -9.19
C THR A 24 11.27 45.24 -8.03
N ALA A 25 10.97 45.87 -6.90
CA ALA A 25 10.26 45.24 -5.78
C ALA A 25 8.76 45.02 -6.07
N THR A 26 8.13 45.86 -6.90
CA THR A 26 6.70 45.72 -7.26
C THR A 26 6.47 44.79 -8.47
N ALA A 27 7.47 44.59 -9.33
CA ALA A 27 7.41 43.61 -10.42
C ALA A 27 7.76 42.18 -9.96
N LEU A 28 8.50 42.02 -8.85
CA LEU A 28 8.76 40.71 -8.24
C LEU A 28 7.59 40.20 -7.37
N HIS A 29 6.69 41.08 -6.94
CA HIS A 29 5.47 40.72 -6.19
C HIS A 29 4.24 40.46 -7.07
N ALA A 30 4.32 40.70 -8.39
CA ALA A 30 3.19 40.52 -9.31
C ALA A 30 3.23 39.20 -10.10
N ASN A 31 4.21 38.32 -9.87
CA ASN A 31 4.32 37.02 -10.57
C ASN A 31 4.30 35.79 -9.64
N LEU A 32 3.92 35.96 -8.37
CA LEU A 32 3.54 34.85 -7.49
C LEU A 32 2.03 34.53 -7.55
N ALA A 33 1.27 35.31 -8.30
CA ALA A 33 -0.13 35.04 -8.59
C ALA A 33 -0.23 34.17 -9.85
N ARG A 34 -0.70 32.93 -9.63
CA ARG A 34 -0.97 31.85 -10.61
C ARG A 34 0.07 30.73 -10.68
N ARG A 35 0.48 30.20 -9.52
CA ARG A 35 0.52 28.74 -9.42
C ARG A 35 -0.91 28.23 -9.62
N PRO A 36 -1.16 27.24 -10.48
CA PRO A 36 -2.51 26.72 -10.65
C PRO A 36 -2.97 26.24 -9.27
N LEU A 37 -4.19 26.66 -8.89
CA LEU A 37 -4.85 26.20 -7.67
C LEU A 37 -4.62 24.70 -7.56
N VAL A 38 -3.93 24.33 -6.47
CA VAL A 38 -3.63 22.97 -6.07
C VAL A 38 -4.83 22.10 -6.42
N ASN A 39 -4.62 21.09 -7.26
CA ASN A 39 -5.60 20.01 -7.41
C ASN A 39 -5.73 19.40 -6.01
N ALA A 40 -6.73 19.83 -5.24
CA ALA A 40 -6.81 19.54 -3.82
C ALA A 40 -6.84 18.02 -3.62
N ASP A 41 -5.90 17.48 -2.85
CA ASP A 41 -5.85 16.06 -2.53
C ASP A 41 -7.09 15.71 -1.70
N ARG A 42 -8.14 15.25 -2.39
CA ARG A 42 -9.46 14.97 -1.78
C ARG A 42 -9.39 13.88 -0.71
N ILE A 43 -8.50 12.90 -0.87
CA ILE A 43 -8.31 11.84 0.13
C ILE A 43 -7.72 12.45 1.39
N TRP A 44 -6.71 13.31 1.24
CA TRP A 44 -6.10 14.00 2.37
C TRP A 44 -7.05 14.95 3.08
N THR A 45 -7.77 15.80 2.34
CA THR A 45 -8.77 16.71 2.90
C THR A 45 -9.84 15.94 3.66
N ARG A 46 -10.41 14.88 3.07
CA ARG A 46 -11.43 14.07 3.75
C ARG A 46 -10.89 13.40 5.01
N LEU A 47 -9.67 12.84 4.99
CA LEU A 47 -9.06 12.23 6.17
C LEU A 47 -8.88 13.25 7.31
N ARG A 48 -8.46 14.47 6.98
CA ARG A 48 -8.32 15.55 7.96
C ARG A 48 -9.67 15.97 8.56
N ASP A 49 -10.71 16.11 7.74
CA ASP A 49 -12.05 16.47 8.21
C ASP A 49 -12.63 15.40 9.16
N GLU A 50 -12.44 14.12 8.82
CA GLU A 50 -12.81 12.98 9.66
C GLU A 50 -12.00 12.96 10.97
N ALA A 51 -10.72 13.32 10.94
CA ALA A 51 -9.85 13.44 12.10
C ALA A 51 -10.26 14.56 13.05
N GLU A 52 -10.57 15.75 12.52
CA GLU A 52 -11.10 16.86 13.32
C GLU A 52 -12.45 16.52 13.93
N THR A 53 -13.29 15.79 13.19
CA THR A 53 -14.56 15.28 13.72
C THR A 53 -14.32 14.30 14.86
N MET A 54 -13.42 13.33 14.69
CA MET A 54 -13.07 12.36 15.73
C MET A 54 -12.51 13.04 16.99
N LEU A 55 -11.70 14.09 16.84
CA LEU A 55 -11.18 14.86 17.98
C LEU A 55 -12.29 15.52 18.81
N ARG A 56 -13.37 15.99 18.16
CA ARG A 56 -14.53 16.58 18.84
C ARG A 56 -15.43 15.54 19.50
N THR A 57 -15.63 14.39 18.85
CA THR A 57 -16.60 13.38 19.31
C THR A 57 -16.00 12.33 20.23
N ALA A 58 -14.69 12.12 20.19
CA ALA A 58 -13.97 11.10 20.96
C ALA A 58 -12.59 11.62 21.41
N PRO A 59 -12.55 12.58 22.36
CA PRO A 59 -11.34 13.31 22.75
C PRO A 59 -10.23 12.42 23.34
N GLU A 60 -10.54 11.22 23.84
CA GLU A 60 -9.58 10.23 24.32
C GLU A 60 -8.59 9.79 23.22
N PHE A 61 -8.97 9.91 21.94
CA PHE A 61 -8.08 9.65 20.81
C PHE A 61 -7.26 10.87 20.36
N GLY A 62 -7.34 12.00 21.06
CA GLY A 62 -6.73 13.26 20.63
C GLY A 62 -5.22 13.15 20.39
N ALA A 63 -4.49 12.47 21.28
CA ALA A 63 -3.05 12.25 21.09
C ALA A 63 -2.74 11.41 19.84
N LEU A 64 -3.53 10.37 19.57
CA LEU A 64 -3.38 9.52 18.38
C LEU A 64 -3.63 10.33 17.11
N VAL A 65 -4.74 11.07 17.07
CA VAL A 65 -5.13 11.89 15.91
C VAL A 65 -4.12 13.00 15.64
N MET A 66 -3.67 13.71 16.68
CA MET A 66 -2.70 14.80 16.54
C MET A 66 -1.34 14.30 16.06
N SER A 67 -0.82 13.24 16.67
CA SER A 67 0.50 12.70 16.31
C SER A 67 0.52 12.02 14.94
N THR A 68 -0.61 11.46 14.51
CA THR A 68 -0.72 10.68 13.27
C THR A 68 -1.19 11.51 12.08
N ILE A 69 -2.30 12.24 12.20
CA ILE A 69 -2.98 12.86 11.06
C ILE A 69 -2.79 14.38 11.10
N LEU A 70 -3.26 15.06 12.14
CA LEU A 70 -3.33 16.53 12.10
C LEU A 70 -1.95 17.21 12.11
N GLY A 71 -0.93 16.55 12.65
CA GLY A 71 0.47 16.99 12.59
C GLY A 71 1.28 16.43 11.42
N ALA A 72 0.66 15.76 10.45
CA ALA A 72 1.34 15.22 9.27
C ALA A 72 1.30 16.18 8.07
N ASP A 73 2.29 16.08 7.19
CA ASP A 73 2.44 16.97 6.03
C ASP A 73 1.59 16.54 4.82
N GLY A 74 1.04 15.33 4.84
CA GLY A 74 0.21 14.76 3.78
C GLY A 74 -0.29 13.35 4.12
N PHE A 75 -1.08 12.78 3.20
CA PHE A 75 -1.71 11.47 3.40
C PHE A 75 -0.67 10.37 3.67
N GLU A 76 0.41 10.33 2.90
CA GLU A 76 1.45 9.30 3.05
C GLU A 76 2.28 9.45 4.33
N ASP A 77 2.58 10.69 4.75
CA ASP A 77 3.25 10.92 6.04
C ASP A 77 2.34 10.48 7.20
N ALA A 78 1.02 10.70 7.11
CA ALA A 78 0.07 10.23 8.12
C ALA A 78 0.04 8.70 8.24
N VAL A 79 -0.01 8.00 7.09
CA VAL A 79 0.06 6.53 7.05
C VAL A 79 1.41 6.03 7.59
N GLY A 80 2.51 6.61 7.14
CA GLY A 80 3.86 6.28 7.60
C GLY A 80 4.05 6.49 9.11
N ARG A 81 3.55 7.59 9.66
CA ARG A 81 3.51 7.86 11.12
C ARG A 81 2.78 6.77 11.87
N ARG A 82 1.58 6.41 11.41
CA ARG A 82 0.77 5.40 12.09
C ARG A 82 1.52 4.07 12.16
N ILE A 83 2.03 3.63 11.03
CA ILE A 83 2.69 2.33 10.91
C ILE A 83 3.99 2.32 11.68
N ALA A 84 4.80 3.37 11.59
CA ALA A 84 6.01 3.53 12.38
C ALA A 84 5.73 3.43 13.89
N ALA A 85 4.66 4.08 14.37
CA ALA A 85 4.26 3.99 15.78
C ALA A 85 3.83 2.58 16.22
N ARG A 86 3.22 1.79 15.31
CA ARG A 86 2.84 0.40 15.60
C ARG A 86 4.01 -0.58 15.54
N LEU A 87 4.97 -0.33 14.64
CA LEU A 87 6.12 -1.21 14.42
C LEU A 87 7.30 -0.93 15.35
N ALA A 88 7.44 0.30 15.85
CA ALA A 88 8.56 0.65 16.72
C ALA A 88 8.63 -0.25 17.95
N ASN A 89 9.86 -0.47 18.43
CA ASN A 89 10.17 -1.21 19.64
C ASN A 89 11.41 -0.59 20.30
N ALA A 90 12.01 -1.31 21.25
CA ALA A 90 13.22 -0.83 21.94
C ALA A 90 14.44 -0.72 21.04
N ASP A 91 14.51 -1.49 19.95
CA ASP A 91 15.66 -1.57 19.06
C ASP A 91 15.59 -0.52 17.94
N ILE A 92 14.39 -0.34 17.37
CA ILE A 92 14.14 0.59 16.26
C ILE A 92 13.04 1.58 16.65
N SER A 93 13.42 2.85 16.73
CA SER A 93 12.53 3.93 17.13
C SER A 93 11.54 4.36 16.04
N VAL A 94 10.45 5.00 16.46
CA VAL A 94 9.46 5.62 15.54
C VAL A 94 10.13 6.58 14.56
N ALA A 95 11.12 7.35 15.00
CA ALA A 95 11.80 8.33 14.15
C ALA A 95 12.56 7.67 12.98
N ILE A 96 13.25 6.57 13.25
CA ILE A 96 13.98 5.80 12.22
C ILE A 96 13.00 5.24 11.19
N LEU A 97 11.89 4.67 11.64
CA LEU A 97 10.87 4.09 10.74
C LEU A 97 10.18 5.17 9.90
N ARG A 98 9.86 6.32 10.51
CA ARG A 98 9.29 7.46 9.78
C ARG A 98 10.22 7.99 8.70
N ASP A 99 11.51 8.18 9.01
CA ASP A 99 12.52 8.57 8.01
C ASP A 99 12.61 7.53 6.88
N ALA A 100 12.57 6.24 7.19
CA ALA A 100 12.55 5.18 6.18
C ALA A 100 11.30 5.26 5.27
N PHE A 101 10.11 5.48 5.82
CA PHE A 101 8.89 5.71 5.03
C PHE A 101 9.01 6.93 4.12
N LEU A 102 9.44 8.08 4.66
CA LEU A 102 9.59 9.31 3.90
C LEU A 102 10.58 9.13 2.73
N ARG A 103 11.73 8.50 2.96
CA ARG A 103 12.70 8.18 1.90
C ARG A 103 12.11 7.26 0.84
N ALA A 104 11.42 6.20 1.24
CA ALA A 104 10.80 5.29 0.28
C ALA A 104 9.80 6.01 -0.64
N HIS A 105 9.00 6.91 -0.09
CA HIS A 105 8.02 7.69 -0.85
C HIS A 105 8.65 8.74 -1.76
N ALA A 106 9.73 9.39 -1.30
CA ALA A 106 10.48 10.33 -2.12
C ALA A 106 11.19 9.63 -3.29
N ASP A 107 11.74 8.44 -3.03
CA ASP A 107 12.51 7.65 -3.98
C ASP A 107 11.63 6.92 -5.01
N ASP A 108 10.43 6.49 -4.63
CA ASP A 108 9.51 5.75 -5.49
C ASP A 108 8.07 6.28 -5.35
N PRO A 109 7.66 7.26 -6.18
CA PRO A 109 6.31 7.81 -6.17
C PRO A 109 5.20 6.80 -6.48
N ALA A 110 5.53 5.60 -7.00
CA ALA A 110 4.54 4.54 -7.19
C ALA A 110 4.03 4.00 -5.85
N ILE A 111 4.84 4.05 -4.79
CA ILE A 111 4.42 3.65 -3.45
C ILE A 111 3.27 4.55 -2.98
N GLY A 112 3.40 5.88 -3.10
CA GLY A 112 2.33 6.81 -2.69
C GLY A 112 1.03 6.66 -3.48
N ARG A 113 1.11 6.28 -4.77
CA ARG A 113 -0.08 5.91 -5.56
C ARG A 113 -0.71 4.63 -5.06
N ALA A 114 0.10 3.62 -4.75
CA ALA A 114 -0.40 2.34 -4.26
C ALA A 114 -1.05 2.46 -2.87
N VAL A 115 -0.48 3.26 -1.95
CA VAL A 115 -1.08 3.54 -0.63
C VAL A 115 -2.50 4.13 -0.79
N ARG A 116 -2.68 5.06 -1.73
CA ARG A 116 -4.01 5.64 -2.04
C ARG A 116 -4.94 4.62 -2.69
N ALA A 117 -4.46 3.82 -3.63
CA ALA A 117 -5.27 2.77 -4.24
C ALA A 117 -5.73 1.73 -3.21
N ASP A 118 -4.86 1.34 -2.29
CA ASP A 118 -5.15 0.35 -1.24
C ASP A 118 -6.19 0.89 -0.24
N VAL A 119 -6.11 2.15 0.20
CA VAL A 119 -7.13 2.69 1.12
C VAL A 119 -8.49 2.78 0.44
N LEU A 120 -8.52 3.14 -0.85
CA LEU A 120 -9.76 3.19 -1.62
C LEU A 120 -10.33 1.79 -1.86
N ALA A 121 -9.47 0.78 -2.03
CA ALA A 121 -9.89 -0.61 -2.11
C ALA A 121 -10.58 -1.07 -0.81
N VAL A 122 -10.09 -0.68 0.36
CA VAL A 122 -10.79 -0.95 1.63
C VAL A 122 -12.16 -0.27 1.63
N MET A 123 -12.22 1.03 1.32
CA MET A 123 -13.48 1.80 1.33
C MET A 123 -14.54 1.26 0.37
N ASP A 124 -14.13 0.72 -0.78
CA ASP A 124 -15.02 0.24 -1.84
C ASP A 124 -15.50 -1.21 -1.58
N ARG A 125 -14.71 -2.02 -0.85
CA ARG A 125 -14.92 -3.46 -0.77
C ARG A 125 -15.33 -3.94 0.62
N ASP A 126 -15.03 -3.19 1.67
CA ASP A 126 -15.43 -3.52 3.04
C ASP A 126 -16.72 -2.79 3.42
N PRO A 127 -17.88 -3.47 3.50
CA PRO A 127 -19.13 -2.86 3.94
C PRO A 127 -19.10 -2.39 5.41
N ALA A 128 -18.14 -2.87 6.22
CA ALA A 128 -17.94 -2.42 7.60
C ALA A 128 -17.13 -1.12 7.73
N THR A 129 -16.56 -0.63 6.62
CA THR A 129 -15.77 0.60 6.59
C THR A 129 -16.62 1.78 6.12
N ALA A 130 -16.87 2.74 7.00
CA ALA A 130 -17.65 3.93 6.65
C ALA A 130 -16.78 5.16 6.36
N ARG A 131 -15.57 5.21 6.92
CA ARG A 131 -14.71 6.41 6.93
C ARG A 131 -13.27 6.09 6.55
N LEU A 132 -12.59 7.02 5.88
CA LEU A 132 -11.17 6.86 5.51
C LEU A 132 -10.26 6.75 6.74
N ILE A 133 -10.62 7.38 7.86
CA ILE A 133 -9.85 7.33 9.09
C ILE A 133 -9.76 5.92 9.70
N GLU A 134 -10.71 5.03 9.39
CA GLU A 134 -10.78 3.68 9.95
C GLU A 134 -9.63 2.79 9.49
N PRO A 135 -9.39 2.58 8.17
CA PRO A 135 -8.22 1.85 7.71
C PRO A 135 -6.91 2.52 8.10
N VAL A 136 -6.85 3.86 8.06
CA VAL A 136 -5.63 4.61 8.36
C VAL A 136 -5.21 4.47 9.83
N LEU A 137 -6.15 4.34 10.78
CA LEU A 137 -5.81 4.22 12.20
C LEU A 137 -5.84 2.79 12.73
N PHE A 138 -6.70 1.90 12.22
CA PHE A 138 -7.05 0.68 12.95
C PHE A 138 -6.73 -0.61 12.18
N TYR A 139 -6.96 -0.66 10.87
CA TYR A 139 -6.91 -1.94 10.15
C TYR A 139 -5.50 -2.42 9.87
N LYS A 140 -5.12 -3.51 10.54
CA LYS A 140 -3.78 -4.09 10.42
C LYS A 140 -3.48 -4.64 9.02
N GLY A 141 -4.48 -5.06 8.25
CA GLY A 141 -4.27 -5.49 6.87
C GLY A 141 -3.77 -4.36 5.97
N PHE A 142 -4.39 -3.18 6.06
CA PHE A 142 -3.91 -1.97 5.38
C PHE A 142 -2.49 -1.59 5.85
N HIS A 143 -2.22 -1.60 7.16
CA HIS A 143 -0.88 -1.32 7.68
C HIS A 143 0.17 -2.34 7.20
N ALA A 144 -0.18 -3.62 7.11
CA ALA A 144 0.71 -4.70 6.71
C ALA A 144 1.16 -4.57 5.25
N ILE A 145 0.24 -4.27 4.32
CA ILE A 145 0.61 -4.10 2.92
C ILE A 145 1.51 -2.87 2.72
N GLN A 146 1.28 -1.77 3.45
CA GLN A 146 2.17 -0.61 3.37
C GLN A 146 3.54 -0.86 4.02
N CYS A 147 3.58 -1.62 5.13
CA CYS A 147 4.84 -2.11 5.72
C CYS A 147 5.62 -2.97 4.72
N HIS A 148 4.93 -3.88 4.03
CA HIS A 148 5.54 -4.70 2.99
C HIS A 148 6.08 -3.85 1.83
N ARG A 149 5.39 -2.80 1.39
CA ARG A 149 5.94 -1.88 0.36
C ARG A 149 7.25 -1.23 0.80
N LEU A 150 7.37 -0.83 2.07
CA LEU A 150 8.63 -0.35 2.64
C LEU A 150 9.71 -1.44 2.68
N ALA A 151 9.35 -2.65 3.12
CA ALA A 151 10.26 -3.79 3.15
C ALA A 151 10.76 -4.18 1.75
N HIS A 152 9.86 -4.20 0.76
CA HIS A 152 10.17 -4.47 -0.65
C HIS A 152 11.07 -3.38 -1.25
N TRP A 153 10.79 -2.11 -0.96
CA TRP A 153 11.69 -1.02 -1.34
C TRP A 153 13.09 -1.20 -0.73
N ALA A 154 13.18 -1.49 0.57
CA ALA A 154 14.44 -1.72 1.26
C ALA A 154 15.20 -2.92 0.65
N TRP A 155 14.48 -4.00 0.34
CA TRP A 155 15.00 -5.19 -0.33
C TRP A 155 15.60 -4.88 -1.70
N ARG A 156 14.90 -4.09 -2.53
CA ARG A 156 15.39 -3.66 -3.86
C ARG A 156 16.56 -2.68 -3.79
N ARG A 157 16.77 -2.01 -2.66
CA ARG A 157 17.90 -1.10 -2.40
C ARG A 157 19.03 -1.76 -1.60
N ASP A 158 19.04 -3.09 -1.57
CA ASP A 158 20.02 -3.92 -0.87
C ASP A 158 20.14 -3.66 0.65
N ARG A 159 19.10 -3.06 1.25
CA ARG A 159 18.98 -2.89 2.70
C ARG A 159 18.31 -4.13 3.30
N ARG A 160 18.96 -5.29 3.14
CA ARG A 160 18.40 -6.62 3.45
C ARG A 160 17.98 -6.77 4.90
N ASP A 161 18.81 -6.31 5.85
CA ASP A 161 18.53 -6.44 7.28
C ASP A 161 17.28 -5.65 7.68
N LEU A 162 17.11 -4.43 7.14
CA LEU A 162 15.91 -3.63 7.37
C LEU A 162 14.67 -4.34 6.79
N ALA A 163 14.78 -4.89 5.59
CA ALA A 163 13.68 -5.59 4.94
C ALA A 163 13.24 -6.83 5.75
N LEU A 164 14.20 -7.64 6.21
CA LEU A 164 13.92 -8.82 7.03
C LEU A 164 13.42 -8.46 8.44
N TRP A 165 13.95 -7.39 9.03
CA TRP A 165 13.43 -6.87 10.29
C TRP A 165 11.98 -6.41 10.15
N LEU A 166 11.63 -5.68 9.09
CA LEU A 166 10.26 -5.25 8.80
C LEU A 166 9.33 -6.44 8.58
N GLN A 167 9.77 -7.47 7.85
CA GLN A 167 9.01 -8.72 7.69
C GLN A 167 8.72 -9.36 9.05
N SER A 168 9.76 -9.58 9.86
CA SER A 168 9.63 -10.18 11.19
C SER A 168 8.69 -9.37 12.09
N ARG A 169 8.87 -8.05 12.13
CA ARG A 169 8.06 -7.15 12.96
C ARG A 169 6.61 -7.07 12.48
N SER A 170 6.36 -7.10 11.17
CA SER A 170 5.02 -7.17 10.59
C SER A 170 4.31 -8.48 10.98
N SER A 171 5.04 -9.61 10.94
CA SER A 171 4.52 -10.90 11.40
C SER A 171 4.16 -10.87 12.89
N GLU A 172 5.00 -10.29 13.74
CA GLU A 172 4.72 -10.17 15.18
C GLU A 172 3.51 -9.25 15.47
N VAL A 173 3.48 -8.05 14.89
CA VAL A 173 2.51 -7.00 15.26
C VAL A 173 1.19 -7.12 14.51
N PHE A 174 1.23 -7.49 13.22
CA PHE A 174 0.04 -7.58 12.35
C PHE A 174 -0.38 -9.01 12.05
N GLN A 175 0.45 -10.01 12.38
CA GLN A 175 0.22 -11.42 12.06
C GLN A 175 0.16 -11.66 10.54
N THR A 176 1.00 -10.94 9.80
CA THR A 176 1.17 -11.05 8.35
C THR A 176 2.65 -11.26 8.02
N ASP A 177 2.99 -12.45 7.55
CA ASP A 177 4.35 -12.79 7.13
C ASP A 177 4.44 -12.70 5.60
N ILE A 178 5.00 -11.59 5.11
CA ILE A 178 5.14 -11.34 3.67
C ILE A 178 6.63 -11.17 3.39
N HIS A 179 7.20 -12.08 2.62
CA HIS A 179 8.61 -12.02 2.28
C HIS A 179 8.91 -10.76 1.44
N PRO A 180 9.93 -9.94 1.76
CA PRO A 180 10.19 -8.66 1.10
C PRO A 180 10.43 -8.74 -0.41
N ALA A 181 10.89 -9.88 -0.91
CA ALA A 181 11.06 -10.10 -2.35
C ALA A 181 9.76 -10.16 -3.16
N ALA A 182 8.63 -10.49 -2.54
CA ALA A 182 7.36 -10.71 -3.25
C ALA A 182 6.79 -9.37 -3.78
N PRO A 183 6.70 -9.16 -5.10
CA PRO A 183 6.04 -7.98 -5.63
C PRO A 183 4.52 -8.02 -5.42
N PHE A 184 3.97 -6.87 -5.05
CA PHE A 184 2.52 -6.62 -4.97
C PHE A 184 2.15 -5.44 -5.86
N GLY A 185 1.05 -5.59 -6.59
CA GLY A 185 0.34 -4.52 -7.28
C GLY A 185 -0.28 -3.50 -6.33
N GLN A 186 -1.24 -2.73 -6.83
CA GLN A 186 -1.98 -1.69 -6.10
C GLN A 186 -3.47 -2.03 -6.00
N GLY A 187 -4.19 -1.36 -5.09
CA GLY A 187 -5.60 -1.66 -4.85
C GLY A 187 -5.78 -3.00 -4.13
N ILE A 188 -4.83 -3.34 -3.27
CA ILE A 188 -4.81 -4.58 -2.50
C ILE A 188 -5.70 -4.39 -1.28
N PHE A 189 -6.62 -5.33 -1.07
CA PHE A 189 -7.43 -5.40 0.13
C PHE A 189 -7.06 -6.64 0.94
N LEU A 190 -6.42 -6.45 2.09
CA LEU A 190 -6.14 -7.50 3.06
C LEU A 190 -7.19 -7.43 4.18
N ASP A 191 -8.28 -8.16 4.03
CA ASP A 191 -9.35 -8.15 5.02
C ASP A 191 -9.03 -9.06 6.20
N HIS A 192 -9.18 -8.52 7.41
CA HIS A 192 -8.78 -9.10 8.71
C HIS A 192 -7.28 -9.46 8.85
N ALA A 193 -6.64 -9.95 7.79
CA ALA A 193 -5.22 -10.22 7.55
C ALA A 193 -4.52 -11.26 8.45
N THR A 194 -5.08 -11.59 9.62
CA THR A 194 -4.46 -12.52 10.58
C THR A 194 -4.06 -13.85 9.93
N GLY A 195 -2.79 -14.24 10.06
CA GLY A 195 -2.30 -15.52 9.57
C GLY A 195 -2.01 -15.56 8.07
N LEU A 196 -1.94 -14.40 7.39
CA LEU A 196 -1.47 -14.32 6.01
C LEU A 196 0.01 -14.71 5.94
N VAL A 197 0.34 -15.60 5.00
CA VAL A 197 1.72 -16.01 4.70
C VAL A 197 1.97 -15.92 3.20
N VAL A 198 3.00 -15.20 2.78
CA VAL A 198 3.36 -14.99 1.37
C VAL A 198 4.85 -15.18 1.17
N GLY A 199 5.21 -16.19 0.39
CA GLY A 199 6.60 -16.58 0.18
C GLY A 199 7.34 -15.75 -0.87
N ALA A 200 8.67 -15.93 -0.92
CA ALA A 200 9.61 -15.03 -1.59
C ALA A 200 9.40 -14.83 -3.09
N THR A 201 8.89 -15.83 -3.81
CA THR A 201 8.74 -15.77 -5.28
C THR A 201 7.28 -15.63 -5.71
N ALA A 202 6.39 -15.33 -4.75
CA ALA A 202 4.99 -15.07 -5.04
C ALA A 202 4.89 -13.73 -5.78
N VAL A 203 3.92 -13.62 -6.69
CA VAL A 203 3.59 -12.36 -7.36
C VAL A 203 2.11 -12.11 -7.15
N VAL A 204 1.75 -10.90 -6.72
CA VAL A 204 0.36 -10.49 -6.56
C VAL A 204 0.10 -9.28 -7.46
N GLY A 205 -0.86 -9.39 -8.36
CA GLY A 205 -1.28 -8.33 -9.29
C GLY A 205 -2.10 -7.23 -8.62
N ASP A 206 -2.71 -6.38 -9.45
CA ASP A 206 -3.55 -5.26 -9.01
C ASP A 206 -4.96 -5.71 -8.63
N ASN A 207 -5.62 -4.96 -7.75
CA ASN A 207 -7.03 -5.13 -7.39
C ASN A 207 -7.36 -6.53 -6.83
N VAL A 208 -6.44 -7.14 -6.08
CA VAL A 208 -6.64 -8.44 -5.42
C VAL A 208 -7.20 -8.21 -4.02
N SER A 209 -8.13 -9.08 -3.61
CA SER A 209 -8.68 -9.12 -2.25
C SER A 209 -8.36 -10.46 -1.59
N ILE A 210 -7.79 -10.40 -0.40
CA ILE A 210 -7.27 -11.57 0.34
C ILE A 210 -7.80 -11.52 1.76
N LEU A 211 -8.48 -12.58 2.18
CA LEU A 211 -9.00 -12.73 3.55
C LEU A 211 -7.93 -13.31 4.49
N GLN A 212 -8.25 -13.38 5.78
CA GLN A 212 -7.40 -13.97 6.83
C GLN A 212 -7.02 -15.43 6.56
N GLY A 213 -5.88 -15.85 7.12
CA GLY A 213 -5.41 -17.24 7.11
C GLY A 213 -5.00 -17.78 5.74
N VAL A 214 -4.88 -16.92 4.73
CA VAL A 214 -4.44 -17.30 3.39
C VAL A 214 -2.95 -17.61 3.37
N THR A 215 -2.55 -18.61 2.59
CA THR A 215 -1.14 -18.91 2.33
C THR A 215 -0.85 -18.92 0.83
N LEU A 216 0.11 -18.13 0.40
CA LEU A 216 0.74 -18.18 -0.93
C LEU A 216 2.13 -18.82 -0.76
N GLY A 217 2.15 -20.16 -0.71
CA GLY A 217 3.25 -20.95 -0.19
C GLY A 217 3.93 -21.83 -1.24
N GLY A 218 5.06 -22.44 -0.85
CA GLY A 218 5.70 -23.51 -1.62
C GLY A 218 5.13 -24.88 -1.30
N THR A 219 5.49 -25.87 -2.12
CA THR A 219 5.08 -27.29 -1.98
C THR A 219 6.12 -28.17 -1.28
N GLY A 220 7.37 -27.72 -1.16
CA GLY A 220 8.48 -28.51 -0.63
C GLY A 220 9.80 -27.73 -0.54
N ASN A 221 10.94 -28.42 -0.66
CA ASN A 221 12.30 -27.85 -0.60
C ASN A 221 12.88 -27.48 -1.98
N GLU A 222 12.01 -27.34 -2.99
CA GLU A 222 12.39 -26.92 -4.33
C GLU A 222 13.11 -25.57 -4.29
N THR A 223 14.17 -25.44 -5.09
CA THR A 223 14.91 -24.19 -5.24
C THR A 223 14.39 -23.42 -6.45
N GLY A 224 14.52 -22.10 -6.43
CA GLY A 224 14.01 -21.24 -7.49
C GLY A 224 12.57 -20.77 -7.27
N ASP A 225 11.85 -20.55 -8.38
CA ASP A 225 10.49 -20.03 -8.38
C ASP A 225 9.47 -21.12 -8.03
N ARG A 226 8.87 -20.98 -6.83
CA ARG A 226 8.10 -22.03 -6.16
C ARG A 226 6.82 -21.55 -5.47
N HIS A 227 6.39 -20.31 -5.72
CA HIS A 227 5.23 -19.72 -5.07
C HIS A 227 4.23 -19.18 -6.12
N PRO A 228 2.95 -18.97 -5.74
CA PRO A 228 1.89 -18.66 -6.70
C PRO A 228 2.04 -17.32 -7.42
N LYS A 229 1.44 -17.24 -8.61
CA LYS A 229 1.26 -16.02 -9.40
C LYS A 229 -0.21 -15.65 -9.41
N ILE A 230 -0.58 -14.66 -8.60
CA ILE A 230 -1.96 -14.18 -8.46
C ILE A 230 -2.16 -13.02 -9.43
N HIS A 231 -2.98 -13.22 -10.46
CA HIS A 231 -3.29 -12.17 -11.43
C HIS A 231 -4.29 -11.15 -10.87
N ASN A 232 -4.56 -10.11 -11.66
CA ASN A 232 -5.37 -8.98 -11.23
C ASN A 232 -6.81 -9.41 -10.89
N GLY A 233 -7.48 -8.71 -9.97
CA GLY A 233 -8.92 -8.89 -9.71
C GLY A 233 -9.31 -10.20 -9.00
N VAL A 234 -8.33 -10.99 -8.55
CA VAL A 234 -8.58 -12.27 -7.87
C VAL A 234 -9.12 -12.07 -6.46
N LEU A 235 -10.17 -12.82 -6.11
CA LEU A 235 -10.67 -12.95 -4.74
C LEU A 235 -10.13 -14.24 -4.11
N ILE A 236 -9.49 -14.13 -2.94
CA ILE A 236 -9.01 -15.28 -2.17
C ILE A 236 -9.73 -15.32 -0.82
N GLY A 237 -10.64 -16.28 -0.67
CA GLY A 237 -11.44 -16.49 0.54
C GLY A 237 -10.62 -16.95 1.75
N ALA A 238 -11.23 -16.82 2.92
CA ALA A 238 -10.57 -17.05 4.21
C ALA A 238 -9.96 -18.45 4.30
N GLY A 239 -8.74 -18.55 4.80
CA GLY A 239 -8.08 -19.82 5.08
C GLY A 239 -7.57 -20.59 3.85
N ALA A 240 -7.72 -20.07 2.63
CA ALA A 240 -7.26 -20.77 1.43
C ALA A 240 -5.72 -20.97 1.41
N LYS A 241 -5.26 -22.11 0.91
CA LYS A 241 -3.85 -22.46 0.74
C LYS A 241 -3.58 -22.64 -0.75
N ILE A 242 -2.75 -21.78 -1.32
CA ILE A 242 -2.34 -21.85 -2.73
C ILE A 242 -0.85 -22.18 -2.71
N LEU A 243 -0.51 -23.38 -3.17
CA LEU A 243 0.82 -23.95 -2.98
C LEU A 243 1.49 -24.28 -4.31
N GLY A 244 2.74 -23.83 -4.46
CA GLY A 244 3.59 -24.11 -5.62
C GLY A 244 3.62 -22.98 -6.63
N ASN A 245 4.47 -23.13 -7.65
CA ASN A 245 4.54 -22.18 -8.76
C ASN A 245 3.39 -22.40 -9.74
N ILE A 246 2.20 -21.92 -9.37
CA ILE A 246 0.98 -22.03 -10.16
C ILE A 246 0.36 -20.65 -10.40
N GLU A 247 -0.29 -20.50 -11.56
CA GLU A 247 -1.00 -19.28 -11.93
C GLU A 247 -2.45 -19.31 -11.47
N ILE A 248 -2.92 -18.22 -10.89
CA ILE A 248 -4.32 -17.97 -10.55
C ILE A 248 -4.81 -16.85 -11.44
N GLY A 249 -5.55 -17.22 -12.48
CA GLY A 249 -5.92 -16.36 -13.59
C GLY A 249 -6.71 -15.11 -13.20
N HIS A 250 -6.69 -14.11 -14.07
CA HIS A 250 -7.37 -12.84 -13.87
C HIS A 250 -8.85 -13.04 -13.49
N CYS A 251 -9.31 -12.33 -12.45
CA CYS A 251 -10.67 -12.44 -11.92
C CYS A 251 -11.10 -13.87 -11.56
N ALA A 252 -10.17 -14.75 -11.20
CA ALA A 252 -10.53 -16.01 -10.56
C ALA A 252 -11.03 -15.78 -9.12
N ARG A 253 -11.79 -16.75 -8.61
CA ARG A 253 -12.29 -16.76 -7.23
C ARG A 253 -11.85 -18.05 -6.54
N ILE A 254 -11.12 -17.92 -5.45
CA ILE A 254 -10.73 -19.05 -4.60
C ILE A 254 -11.65 -19.06 -3.38
N ALA A 255 -12.49 -20.09 -3.24
CA ALA A 255 -13.41 -20.19 -2.13
C ALA A 255 -12.66 -20.37 -0.80
N ALA A 256 -13.30 -19.97 0.30
CA ALA A 256 -12.75 -20.14 1.64
C ALA A 256 -12.39 -21.62 1.93
N GLY A 257 -11.29 -21.83 2.66
CA GLY A 257 -10.80 -23.16 3.07
C GLY A 257 -10.18 -24.01 1.95
N SER A 258 -10.12 -23.52 0.71
CA SER A 258 -9.63 -24.31 -0.42
C SER A 258 -8.13 -24.63 -0.33
N VAL A 259 -7.72 -25.81 -0.83
CA VAL A 259 -6.31 -26.17 -1.04
C VAL A 259 -6.03 -26.28 -2.53
N VAL A 260 -5.42 -25.24 -3.11
CA VAL A 260 -5.17 -25.10 -4.54
C VAL A 260 -3.76 -25.56 -4.87
N LEU A 261 -3.66 -26.65 -5.66
CA LEU A 261 -2.40 -27.31 -6.04
C LEU A 261 -2.19 -27.33 -7.57
N LYS A 262 -3.08 -26.70 -8.34
CA LYS A 262 -3.05 -26.63 -9.80
C LYS A 262 -3.41 -25.21 -10.26
N PRO A 263 -2.94 -24.78 -11.45
CA PRO A 263 -3.33 -23.49 -12.02
C PRO A 263 -4.85 -23.36 -12.12
N VAL A 264 -5.35 -22.13 -11.96
CA VAL A 264 -6.77 -21.79 -12.04
C VAL A 264 -6.97 -20.88 -13.25
N PRO A 265 -7.85 -21.24 -14.21
CA PRO A 265 -8.13 -20.37 -15.35
C PRO A 265 -8.72 -19.02 -14.95
N PRO A 266 -8.60 -17.98 -15.81
CA PRO A 266 -9.26 -16.69 -15.59
C PRO A 266 -10.77 -16.83 -15.44
N ALA A 267 -11.38 -15.96 -14.63
CA ALA A 267 -12.84 -15.90 -14.41
C ALA A 267 -13.48 -17.21 -13.91
N THR A 268 -12.70 -18.10 -13.28
CA THR A 268 -13.18 -19.38 -12.74
C THR A 268 -13.22 -19.36 -11.20
N THR A 269 -14.24 -19.98 -10.62
CA THR A 269 -14.30 -20.31 -9.19
C THR A 269 -13.72 -21.70 -8.94
N VAL A 270 -12.83 -21.83 -7.96
CA VAL A 270 -12.42 -23.13 -7.41
C VAL A 270 -12.75 -23.25 -5.94
N ALA A 271 -13.07 -24.46 -5.50
CA ALA A 271 -13.35 -24.77 -4.10
C ALA A 271 -12.87 -26.18 -3.71
N GLY A 272 -12.72 -26.45 -2.42
CA GLY A 272 -12.51 -27.80 -1.87
C GLY A 272 -11.05 -28.18 -1.57
N VAL A 273 -10.86 -29.43 -1.12
CA VAL A 273 -9.56 -29.98 -0.69
C VAL A 273 -9.36 -31.38 -1.31
N PRO A 274 -8.52 -31.52 -2.36
CA PRO A 274 -7.90 -30.44 -3.15
C PRO A 274 -8.95 -29.67 -3.96
N ALA A 275 -8.63 -28.43 -4.30
CA ALA A 275 -9.54 -27.54 -5.00
C ALA A 275 -9.84 -28.04 -6.43
N ARG A 276 -11.09 -27.92 -6.84
CA ARG A 276 -11.59 -28.20 -8.19
C ARG A 276 -12.37 -27.00 -8.70
N GLU A 277 -12.44 -26.87 -10.03
CA GLU A 277 -13.33 -25.91 -10.67
C GLU A 277 -14.77 -26.25 -10.35
N VAL A 278 -15.54 -25.24 -9.94
CA VAL A 278 -16.95 -25.37 -9.53
C VAL A 278 -17.87 -24.42 -10.30
N GLY A 279 -17.35 -23.78 -11.35
CA GLY A 279 -18.09 -22.87 -12.21
C GLY A 279 -17.38 -21.53 -12.42
N PRO A 280 -18.02 -20.58 -13.11
CA PRO A 280 -17.48 -19.25 -13.32
C PRO A 280 -17.37 -18.46 -12.01
N ALA A 281 -16.60 -17.37 -12.00
CA ALA A 281 -16.44 -16.46 -10.86
C ALA A 281 -17.72 -15.68 -10.50
N GLY A 282 -18.74 -15.71 -11.36
CA GLY A 282 -20.07 -15.13 -11.12
C GLY A 282 -20.16 -13.63 -11.38
N CYS A 283 -19.04 -12.91 -11.51
CA CYS A 283 -19.00 -11.49 -11.88
C CYS A 283 -17.66 -11.11 -12.56
N SER A 284 -17.61 -9.91 -13.13
CA SER A 284 -16.42 -9.39 -13.81
C SER A 284 -15.29 -8.97 -12.86
N GLU A 285 -15.60 -8.67 -11.59
CA GLU A 285 -14.63 -8.19 -10.60
C GLU A 285 -14.84 -8.88 -9.22
N PRO A 286 -14.49 -10.17 -9.07
CA PRO A 286 -14.75 -10.91 -7.83
C PRO A 286 -14.09 -10.31 -6.60
N ALA A 287 -12.86 -9.82 -6.75
CA ALA A 287 -12.16 -9.11 -5.67
C ALA A 287 -12.89 -7.85 -5.21
N ARG A 288 -13.72 -7.25 -6.06
CA ARG A 288 -14.46 -6.03 -5.75
C ARG A 288 -15.82 -6.36 -5.13
N SER A 289 -16.54 -7.34 -5.69
CA SER A 289 -17.86 -7.73 -5.20
C SER A 289 -17.82 -8.46 -3.86
N MET A 290 -16.68 -9.07 -3.51
CA MET A 290 -16.47 -9.81 -2.27
C MET A 290 -17.47 -10.96 -2.04
N ASP A 291 -18.13 -11.44 -3.10
CA ASP A 291 -19.10 -12.54 -3.00
C ASP A 291 -18.39 -13.86 -2.64
N GLN A 292 -18.64 -14.31 -1.40
CA GLN A 292 -18.10 -15.54 -0.84
C GLN A 292 -18.98 -16.78 -1.14
N ILE A 293 -20.19 -16.59 -1.67
CA ILE A 293 -21.16 -17.67 -1.82
C ILE A 293 -20.92 -18.44 -3.11
N LEU A 294 -20.90 -19.77 -2.99
CA LEU A 294 -20.86 -20.68 -4.14
C LEU A 294 -22.29 -20.90 -4.67
N GLY A 295 -22.46 -20.92 -5.99
CA GLY A 295 -23.75 -21.22 -6.60
C GLY A 295 -24.17 -22.68 -6.42
N GLU A 296 -25.44 -23.00 -6.66
CA GLU A 296 -26.01 -24.36 -6.51
C GLU A 296 -25.23 -25.43 -7.30
N THR A 297 -24.78 -25.12 -8.52
CA THR A 297 -23.96 -26.02 -9.35
C THR A 297 -22.64 -26.42 -8.70
N ALA A 298 -22.09 -25.61 -7.79
CA ALA A 298 -20.91 -25.99 -7.01
C ALA A 298 -21.24 -27.07 -5.98
N TYR A 299 -22.42 -27.02 -5.36
CA TYR A 299 -22.86 -28.03 -4.40
C TYR A 299 -23.12 -29.38 -5.06
N GLU A 300 -23.63 -29.38 -6.29
CA GLU A 300 -23.83 -30.60 -7.09
C GLU A 300 -22.50 -31.19 -7.60
N SER A 301 -21.47 -30.35 -7.75
CA SER A 301 -20.14 -30.76 -8.23
C SER A 301 -19.30 -31.52 -7.19
N PHE A 302 -19.66 -31.44 -5.91
CA PHE A 302 -19.03 -32.22 -4.84
C PHE A 302 -19.89 -33.42 -4.47
N VAL A 303 -19.35 -34.62 -4.67
CA VAL A 303 -19.80 -35.78 -3.89
C VAL A 303 -19.22 -35.57 -2.49
N TYR A 304 -20.00 -34.95 -1.60
CA TYR A 304 -19.63 -34.80 -0.20
C TYR A 304 -19.47 -36.20 0.41
N VAL A 305 -18.23 -36.65 0.59
CA VAL A 305 -17.92 -37.73 1.53
C VAL A 305 -17.51 -37.02 2.81
N ILE A 306 -18.43 -37.02 3.78
CA ILE A 306 -18.18 -36.55 5.15
C ILE A 306 -17.25 -37.56 5.84
#